data_AF-A0A0E2B5F0-F1
#
_entry.id   AF-A0A0E2B5F0-F1
#
_cell.length_a   1.000
_cell.length_b   1.000
_cell.length_c   1.000
_cell.angle_alpha   90.00
_cell.angle_beta   90.00
_cell.angle_gamma   90.00
#
_symmetry.space_group_name_H-M   'P 1'
#
loop_
_entity.id
_entity.type
_entity.pdbx_description
1 polymer ?
#
loop_
_entity_poly.entity_id
_entity_poly.type
_entity_poly.pdbx_seq_one_letter_code
_entity_poly.pdbx_strand_id
1 'polypeptide(L)'
;MFESRRSWTRQAKLYAACKAGTGHCPAAPPGSSAHQYGRALDINGFNAEKDRKTIESVLVRHPDIEWGIGWKQSDPPHFQVRNWSKGLSFQDKFFDGGYWFWAVIAIIIILFLNR
;
A
#
# COMPACT_ATOMS: atom_id res chain seq x y z
N MET A 1 2.13 10.67 14.62
CA MET A 1 2.68 10.81 13.25
C MET A 1 1.93 9.84 12.35
N PHE A 2 1.60 10.18 11.11
CA PHE A 2 0.85 9.29 10.21
C PHE A 2 1.45 9.26 8.80
N GLU A 3 1.17 8.21 8.05
CA GLU A 3 1.53 8.08 6.63
C GLU A 3 0.29 7.77 5.79
N SER A 4 -0.03 8.62 4.81
CA SER A 4 -1.18 8.40 3.91
C SER A 4 -0.72 7.97 2.52
N ARG A 5 -0.09 8.87 1.76
CA ARG A 5 0.33 8.60 0.38
C ARG A 5 1.80 8.17 0.32
N ARG A 6 2.07 7.14 -0.48
CA ARG A 6 3.41 6.60 -0.69
C ARG A 6 3.68 6.41 -2.18
N SER A 7 4.75 7.01 -2.70
CA SER A 7 5.14 6.83 -4.11
C SER A 7 5.46 5.36 -4.44
N TRP A 8 5.29 4.97 -5.71
CA TRP A 8 5.69 3.65 -6.23
C TRP A 8 7.14 3.29 -5.89
N THR A 9 8.09 4.21 -6.09
CA THR A 9 9.52 3.98 -5.84
C THR A 9 9.82 3.71 -4.37
N ARG A 10 9.18 4.45 -3.46
CA ARG A 10 9.27 4.18 -2.01
C ARG A 10 8.66 2.82 -1.66
N GLN A 11 7.53 2.45 -2.24
CA GLN A 11 6.95 1.12 -2.03
C GLN A 11 7.90 0.01 -2.51
N ALA A 12 8.55 0.18 -3.66
CA ALA A 12 9.52 -0.78 -4.18
C ALA A 12 10.71 -0.96 -3.21
N LYS A 13 11.22 0.13 -2.62
CA LYS A 13 12.29 0.07 -1.60
C LYS A 13 11.85 -0.68 -0.35
N LEU A 14 10.65 -0.39 0.17
CA LEU A 14 10.10 -1.09 1.33
C LEU A 14 9.88 -2.57 1.06
N TYR A 15 9.33 -2.90 -0.12
CA TYR A 15 9.13 -4.28 -0.54
C TYR A 15 10.45 -5.04 -0.63
N ALA A 16 11.49 -4.45 -1.22
CA ALA A 16 12.82 -5.04 -1.28
C ALA A 16 13.41 -5.27 0.13
N ALA A 17 13.30 -4.30 1.03
CA ALA A 17 13.77 -4.43 2.42
C ALA A 17 13.03 -5.55 3.17
N CYS A 18 11.70 -5.63 3.02
CA CYS A 18 10.88 -6.71 3.59
C CYS A 18 11.32 -8.07 3.04
N LYS A 19 11.54 -8.19 1.72
CA LYS A 19 12.02 -9.43 1.08
C LYS A 19 13.43 -9.83 1.52
N ALA A 20 14.28 -8.86 1.82
CA ALA A 20 15.62 -9.07 2.34
C ALA A 20 15.67 -9.34 3.86
N GLY A 21 14.52 -9.31 4.56
CA GLY A 21 14.45 -9.50 6.00
C GLY A 21 15.00 -8.32 6.82
N THR A 22 15.25 -7.17 6.20
CA THR A 22 15.75 -5.95 6.85
C THR A 22 14.65 -4.93 7.16
N GLY A 23 13.43 -5.17 6.67
CA GLY A 23 12.24 -4.36 6.94
C GLY A 23 11.51 -4.77 8.22
N HIS A 24 10.84 -3.80 8.86
CA HIS A 24 10.12 -3.98 10.12
C HIS A 24 8.66 -4.46 9.97
N CYS A 25 8.02 -4.14 8.85
CA CYS A 25 6.60 -4.40 8.59
C CYS A 25 6.39 -5.17 7.28
N PRO A 26 5.28 -5.93 7.16
CA PRO A 26 4.81 -6.40 5.86
C PRO A 26 4.80 -5.28 4.82
N ALA A 27 5.40 -5.53 3.68
CA ALA A 27 5.29 -4.63 2.54
C ALA A 27 4.60 -5.34 1.37
N ALA A 28 3.59 -4.69 0.80
CA ALA A 28 2.97 -5.15 -0.44
C ALA A 28 3.93 -4.92 -1.65
N PRO A 29 3.82 -5.71 -2.73
CA PRO A 29 4.52 -5.41 -3.97
C PRO A 29 4.19 -4.00 -4.49
N PRO A 30 5.14 -3.32 -5.17
CA PRO A 30 4.87 -2.01 -5.74
C PRO A 30 3.79 -2.10 -6.82
N GLY A 31 2.79 -1.23 -6.72
CA GLY A 31 1.57 -1.23 -7.55
C GLY A 31 0.36 -1.84 -6.85
N SER A 32 0.59 -2.58 -5.76
CA SER A 32 -0.44 -3.32 -5.01
C SER A 32 -0.67 -2.77 -3.59
N SER A 33 -0.12 -1.59 -3.27
CA SER A 33 -0.35 -0.93 -1.98
C SER A 33 -1.42 0.16 -2.08
N ALA A 34 -2.39 0.15 -1.16
CA ALA A 34 -3.41 1.19 -1.06
C ALA A 34 -2.84 2.60 -0.83
N HIS A 35 -1.66 2.72 -0.20
CA HIS A 35 -0.98 4.00 -0.01
C HIS A 35 -0.57 4.66 -1.32
N GLN A 36 -0.29 3.88 -2.38
CA GLN A 36 0.06 4.45 -3.69
C GLN A 36 -1.09 5.24 -4.29
N TYR A 37 -2.31 4.79 -4.02
CA TYR A 37 -3.54 5.39 -4.53
C TYR A 37 -4.19 6.35 -3.52
N GLY A 38 -3.53 6.66 -2.41
CA GLY A 38 -4.08 7.52 -1.35
C GLY A 38 -5.34 6.95 -0.69
N ARG A 39 -5.48 5.61 -0.64
CA ARG A 39 -6.64 4.91 -0.07
C ARG A 39 -6.33 4.22 1.26
N ALA A 40 -5.19 4.53 1.86
CA ALA A 40 -4.76 4.01 3.15
C ALA A 40 -4.14 5.09 4.03
N LEU A 41 -4.08 4.80 5.32
CA LEU A 41 -3.53 5.63 6.37
C LEU A 41 -2.90 4.74 7.44
N ASP A 42 -1.61 4.95 7.71
CA ASP A 42 -0.91 4.39 8.86
C ASP A 42 -0.89 5.41 9.98
N ILE A 43 -1.36 5.05 11.17
CA ILE A 43 -1.33 5.91 12.36
C ILE A 43 -0.34 5.34 13.36
N ASN A 44 0.68 6.11 13.71
CA ASN A 44 1.65 5.74 14.74
C ASN A 44 1.37 6.45 16.06
N GLY A 45 1.73 5.79 17.17
CA GLY A 45 1.68 6.36 18.52
C GLY A 45 0.46 5.97 19.35
N PHE A 46 -0.33 5.00 18.90
CA PHE A 46 -1.39 4.37 19.70
C PHE A 46 -1.01 2.95 20.08
N ASN A 47 -1.63 2.40 21.12
CA ASN A 47 -1.46 1.01 21.51
C ASN A 47 -2.69 0.22 21.05
N ALA A 48 -2.50 -0.67 20.07
CA ALA A 48 -3.60 -1.36 19.42
C ALA A 48 -4.42 -2.27 20.35
N GLU A 49 -3.86 -2.72 21.48
CA GLU A 49 -4.56 -3.52 22.47
C GLU A 49 -5.39 -2.64 23.42
N LYS A 50 -4.74 -1.61 24.01
CA LYS A 50 -5.38 -0.68 24.94
C LYS A 50 -6.47 0.16 24.26
N ASP A 51 -6.21 0.63 23.05
CA ASP A 51 -7.08 1.56 22.31
C ASP A 51 -8.11 0.82 21.43
N ARG A 52 -8.09 -0.52 21.44
CA ARG A 52 -8.89 -1.38 20.55
C ARG A 52 -10.36 -1.02 20.55
N LYS A 53 -10.99 -0.97 21.73
CA LYS A 53 -12.44 -0.70 21.86
C LYS A 53 -12.82 0.65 21.27
N THR A 54 -11.99 1.66 21.50
CA THR A 54 -12.17 3.01 20.96
C THR A 54 -12.09 2.98 19.43
N ILE A 55 -11.05 2.36 18.88
CA ILE A 55 -10.87 2.23 17.43
C ILE A 55 -12.04 1.46 16.79
N GLU A 56 -12.40 0.30 17.35
CA GLU A 56 -13.53 -0.51 16.86
C GLU A 56 -14.85 0.26 16.90
N SER A 57 -15.11 1.06 17.95
CA SER A 57 -16.32 1.91 18.03
C SER A 57 -16.38 3.00 16.95
N VAL A 58 -15.22 3.47 16.46
CA VAL A 58 -15.15 4.37 15.32
C VAL A 58 -15.41 3.60 14.04
N LEU A 59 -14.76 2.45 13.86
CA LEU A 59 -14.87 1.62 12.65
C LEU A 59 -16.29 1.08 12.42
N VAL A 60 -17.08 0.83 13.47
CA VAL A 60 -18.51 0.47 13.35
C VAL A 60 -19.30 1.54 12.58
N ARG A 61 -18.91 2.81 12.67
CA ARG A 61 -19.54 3.92 11.94
C ARG A 61 -18.97 4.13 10.54
N HIS A 62 -17.87 3.44 10.20
CA HIS A 62 -17.15 3.52 8.93
C HIS A 62 -16.94 2.10 8.35
N PRO A 63 -18.03 1.40 7.98
CA PRO A 63 -17.95 0.00 7.55
C PRO A 63 -17.16 -0.19 6.26
N ASP A 64 -16.97 0.88 5.47
CA ASP A 64 -16.14 0.95 4.28
C ASP A 64 -14.63 0.94 4.58
N ILE A 65 -14.23 1.12 5.84
CA ILE A 65 -12.83 1.03 6.27
C ILE A 65 -12.55 -0.36 6.86
N GLU A 66 -11.37 -0.88 6.55
CA GLU A 66 -10.80 -2.05 7.22
C GLU A 66 -9.51 -1.70 7.94
N TRP A 67 -9.27 -2.43 9.02
CA TRP A 67 -8.14 -2.26 9.90
C TRP A 67 -7.21 -3.48 9.81
N GLY A 68 -5.93 -3.22 9.57
CA GLY A 68 -4.89 -4.23 9.35
C GLY A 68 -4.62 -5.14 10.55
N ILE A 69 -5.14 -4.81 11.74
CA ILE A 69 -5.03 -5.67 12.94
C ILE A 69 -5.52 -7.10 12.70
N GLY A 70 -6.58 -7.26 11.91
CA GLY A 70 -7.29 -8.53 11.72
C GLY A 70 -6.76 -9.38 10.56
N TRP A 71 -5.72 -8.91 9.86
CA TRP A 71 -5.18 -9.61 8.71
C TRP A 71 -4.30 -10.79 9.12
N LYS A 72 -4.16 -11.78 8.22
CA LYS A 72 -3.27 -12.94 8.43
C LYS A 72 -1.86 -12.53 8.81
N GLN A 73 -1.35 -11.48 8.16
CA GLN A 73 -0.17 -10.78 8.60
C GLN A 73 -0.63 -9.45 9.20
N SER A 74 -0.66 -9.41 10.52
CA SER A 74 -1.20 -8.26 11.26
C SER A 74 -0.37 -7.01 10.98
N ASP A 75 -1.07 -5.91 10.69
CA ASP A 75 -0.49 -4.59 10.50
C ASP A 75 -1.30 -3.57 11.33
N PRO A 76 -1.07 -3.51 12.65
CA PRO A 76 -1.88 -2.69 13.55
C PRO A 76 -1.96 -1.20 13.19
N PRO A 77 -0.90 -0.53 12.71
CA PRO A 77 -0.99 0.87 12.32
C PRO A 77 -1.88 1.14 11.09
N HIS A 78 -2.14 0.14 10.24
CA HIS A 78 -2.66 0.32 8.89
C HIS A 78 -4.19 0.32 8.82
N PHE A 79 -4.77 1.34 8.20
CA PHE A 79 -6.19 1.44 7.87
C PHE A 79 -6.36 1.68 6.38
N GLN A 80 -7.34 1.07 5.74
CA GLN A 80 -7.62 1.32 4.32
C GLN A 80 -9.10 1.24 3.96
N VAL A 81 -9.45 1.85 2.84
CA VAL A 81 -10.76 1.64 2.21
C VAL A 81 -10.86 0.19 1.74
N ARG A 82 -11.93 -0.50 2.15
CA ARG A 82 -12.26 -1.86 1.68
C ARG A 82 -12.41 -1.86 0.18
N ASN A 83 -11.85 -2.88 -0.46
CA ASN A 83 -11.88 -3.02 -1.92
C ASN A 83 -11.35 -1.77 -2.65
N TRP A 84 -10.38 -1.03 -2.07
CA TRP A 84 -9.82 0.21 -2.64
C TRP A 84 -9.37 0.11 -4.11
N SER A 85 -9.04 -1.10 -4.57
CA SER A 85 -8.60 -1.35 -5.95
C SER A 85 -9.75 -1.39 -6.96
N LYS A 86 -11.01 -1.54 -6.51
CA LYS A 86 -12.18 -1.50 -7.38
C LYS A 86 -12.41 -0.08 -7.88
N GLY A 87 -12.57 0.06 -9.20
CA GLY A 87 -12.83 1.35 -9.83
C GLY A 87 -11.59 2.20 -10.11
N LEU A 88 -10.37 1.71 -9.85
CA LEU A 88 -9.15 2.40 -10.28
C LEU A 88 -9.11 2.54 -11.81
N SER A 89 -8.92 3.78 -12.27
CA SER A 89 -8.81 4.09 -13.69
C SER A 89 -7.49 3.54 -14.27
N PHE A 90 -7.42 3.47 -15.60
CA PHE A 90 -6.16 3.16 -16.26
C PHE A 90 -5.07 4.17 -15.89
N GLN A 91 -5.44 5.45 -15.79
CA GLN A 91 -4.52 6.53 -15.41
C GLN A 91 -3.93 6.31 -14.02
N ASP A 92 -4.75 5.93 -13.02
CA ASP A 92 -4.29 5.63 -11.66
C ASP A 92 -3.28 4.48 -11.67
N LYS A 93 -3.62 3.39 -12.36
CA LYS A 93 -2.74 2.22 -12.47
C LYS A 93 -1.45 2.54 -13.23
N PHE A 94 -1.51 3.45 -14.19
CA PHE A 94 -0.34 3.84 -14.95
C PHE A 94 0.63 4.66 -14.10
N PHE A 95 0.16 5.74 -13.49
CA PHE A 95 1.01 6.68 -12.74
C PHE A 95 1.31 6.19 -11.33
N ASP A 96 0.29 5.86 -10.53
CA ASP A 96 0.46 5.44 -9.14
C ASP A 96 0.79 3.95 -9.02
N GLY A 97 0.17 3.13 -9.87
CA GLY A 97 0.40 1.68 -9.94
C GLY A 97 1.72 1.28 -10.61
N GLY A 98 2.32 2.20 -11.38
CA GLY A 98 3.64 2.05 -11.95
C GLY A 98 3.71 1.27 -13.25
N TYR A 99 2.63 1.19 -14.05
CA TYR A 99 2.76 0.64 -15.40
C TYR A 99 3.74 1.43 -16.28
N TRP A 100 3.99 2.71 -15.97
CA TRP A 100 5.05 3.48 -16.62
C TRP A 100 6.42 2.80 -16.54
N PHE A 101 6.73 2.13 -15.42
CA PHE A 101 8.02 1.45 -15.22
C PHE A 101 8.18 0.29 -16.21
N TRP A 102 7.12 -0.51 -16.39
CA TRP A 102 7.10 -1.59 -17.36
C TRP A 102 7.12 -1.10 -18.80
N ALA A 103 6.47 0.02 -19.10
CA ALA A 103 6.55 0.65 -20.41
C ALA A 103 7.99 1.04 -20.76
N VAL A 104 8.73 1.63 -19.81
CA VAL A 104 10.15 1.95 -19.99
C VAL A 104 10.98 0.69 -20.24
N ILE A 105 10.78 -0.38 -19.47
CA ILE A 105 11.48 -1.67 -19.68
C ILE A 105 11.19 -2.22 -21.08
N ALA A 106 9.93 -2.22 -21.51
CA ALA A 106 9.54 -2.72 -22.81
C ALA A 106 10.20 -1.93 -23.95
N ILE A 107 10.23 -0.60 -23.86
CA ILE A 107 10.90 0.27 -24.85
C ILE A 107 12.39 -0.07 -24.93
N ILE A 108 13.07 -0.23 -23.79
CA ILE A 108 14.50 -0.61 -23.74
C ILE A 108 14.70 -1.96 -24.44
N ILE A 109 13.92 -2.98 -24.08
CA ILE A 109 14.02 -4.32 -24.69
C ILE A 109 13.85 -4.24 -26.21
N ILE A 110 12.84 -3.53 -26.70
CA ILE A 110 12.59 -3.36 -28.14
C ILE A 110 13.79 -2.71 -28.83
N LEU A 111 14.37 -1.66 -28.24
CA LEU A 111 15.52 -0.95 -28.83
C LEU A 111 16.79 -1.81 -28.91
N PHE A 112 16.97 -2.75 -27.98
CA PHE A 112 18.14 -3.64 -27.96
C PHE A 112 17.95 -4.94 -28.72
N LEU A 113 16.71 -5.43 -28.86
CA LEU A 113 16.39 -6.66 -29.60
C LEU A 113 16.04 -6.43 -31.08
N ASN A 114 15.66 -5.21 -31.49
CA ASN A 114 15.50 -4.83 -32.90
C ASN A 114 16.81 -4.30 -33.54
N ARG A 115 17.96 -4.65 -32.95
CA ARG A 115 19.29 -4.48 -33.55
C ARG A 115 19.80 -5.85 -33.99
#